data_AF-A0AAE4ERK4-F1
#
_entry.id   AF-A0AAE4ERK4-F1
#
_cell.length_a   1.000
_cell.length_b   1.000
_cell.length_c   1.000
_cell.angle_alpha   90.00
_cell.angle_beta   90.00
_cell.angle_gamma   90.00
#
_symmetry.space_group_name_H-M   'P 1'
#
loop_
_entity.id
_entity.type
_entity.pdbx_description
1 polymer ?
#
loop_
_entity_poly.entity_id
_entity_poly.type
_entity_poly.pdbx_seq_one_letter_code
_entity_poly.pdbx_strand_id
1 'polypeptide(L)' 'MVGTLTPRAMERLAIRRYTDQTGQSWAKAPATTRRAWLADVEPVIRAEHGIALDAVWDGGDWQAPGQVDLFDVPGVA' A
#
# COMPACT_ATOMS: atom_id res chain seq x y z
N MET A 1 5.12 -10.71 15.56
CA MET A 1 5.80 -10.18 14.36
C MET A 1 4.71 -9.69 13.42
N VAL A 2 4.46 -8.38 13.34
CA VAL A 2 3.60 -7.83 12.29
C VAL A 2 4.45 -7.91 11.03
N GLY A 3 4.18 -8.90 10.18
CA GLY A 3 4.90 -9.02 8.91
C GLY A 3 4.71 -7.76 8.08
N THR A 4 5.75 -7.32 7.37
CA THR A 4 5.69 -6.16 6.47
C THR A 4 4.47 -6.26 5.56
N LEU A 5 3.63 -5.23 5.56
CA LEU A 5 2.44 -5.18 4.71
C LEU A 5 2.87 -4.98 3.26
N THR A 6 3.16 -6.08 2.57
CA THR A 6 3.51 -6.03 1.14
C THR A 6 2.38 -5.40 0.30
N PRO A 7 2.66 -4.85 -0.91
CA PRO A 7 1.63 -4.27 -1.77
C PRO A 7 0.50 -5.25 -2.08
N ARG A 8 0.82 -6.54 -2.28
CA ARG A 8 -0.18 -7.59 -2.52
C ARG A 8 -1.01 -7.93 -1.27
N ALA A 9 -0.46 -7.74 -0.08
CA ALA A 9 -1.23 -7.87 1.16
C ALA A 9 -2.13 -6.66 1.39
N MET A 10 -1.65 -5.45 1.09
CA MET A 10 -2.43 -4.21 1.12
C MET A 10 -3.61 -4.28 0.14
N GLU A 11 -3.38 -4.74 -1.09
CA GLU A 11 -4.45 -4.94 -2.08
C GLU A 11 -5.53 -5.90 -1.55
N ARG A 12 -5.13 -7.05 -1.01
CA ARG A 12 -6.07 -8.02 -0.42
C ARG A 12 -6.87 -7.45 0.74
N LEU A 13 -6.21 -6.65 1.59
CA LEU A 13 -6.87 -5.97 2.70
C LEU A 13 -7.89 -4.93 2.21
N ALA A 14 -7.53 -4.13 1.20
CA ALA A 14 -8.41 -3.16 0.58
C ALA A 14 -9.66 -3.83 -0.04
N ILE A 15 -9.46 -4.91 -0.80
CA ILE A 15 -10.56 -5.70 -1.41
C ILE A 15 -11.53 -6.22 -0.33
N ARG A 16 -10.97 -6.75 0.76
CA ARG A 16 -11.76 -7.25 1.89
C ARG A 16 -12.57 -6.13 2.53
N ARG A 17 -11.93 -5.01 2.87
CA ARG A 17 -12.59 -3.83 3.46
C ARG A 17 -13.71 -3.29 2.58
N TYR A 18 -13.49 -3.21 1.27
CA TYR A 18 -14.55 -2.79 0.34
C TYR A 18 -15.75 -3.72 0.39
N THR A 19 -15.51 -5.03 0.36
CA THR A 19 -16.57 -6.03 0.38
C THR A 19 -17.33 -5.99 1.70
N ASP A 20 -16.63 -5.86 2.82
CA ASP A 20 -17.21 -5.79 4.16
C ASP A 20 -18.05 -4.50 4.35
N GLN A 21 -17.59 -3.37 3.82
CA GLN A 21 -18.26 -2.07 3.98
C GLN A 21 -19.46 -1.87 3.04
N THR A 22 -19.35 -2.33 1.79
CA THR A 22 -20.36 -2.08 0.76
C THR A 22 -21.32 -3.25 0.56
N GLY A 23 -20.97 -4.45 1.02
CA GLY A 23 -21.67 -5.69 0.71
C GLY A 23 -21.51 -6.14 -0.76
N GLN A 24 -20.78 -5.39 -1.58
CA GLN A 24 -20.57 -5.69 -2.99
C GLN A 24 -19.21 -6.35 -3.20
N SER A 25 -19.16 -7.37 -4.06
CA SER A 25 -17.91 -7.97 -4.50
C SER A 25 -17.07 -6.95 -5.27
N TRP A 26 -15.79 -6.79 -4.87
CA TRP A 26 -14.82 -5.93 -5.55
C TRP A 26 -14.76 -6.17 -7.07
N ALA A 27 -14.75 -7.43 -7.50
CA ALA A 27 -14.67 -7.79 -8.92
C ALA A 27 -15.89 -7.32 -9.73
N LYS A 28 -17.04 -7.10 -9.08
CA LYS A 28 -18.27 -6.60 -9.70
C LYS A 28 -18.35 -5.07 -9.68
N ALA A 29 -17.45 -4.38 -8.99
CA ALA A 29 -17.46 -2.92 -8.91
C ALA A 29 -16.83 -2.28 -10.17
N PRO A 30 -17.40 -1.19 -10.70
CA PRO A 30 -16.79 -0.44 -11.79
C PRO A 30 -15.36 -0.01 -11.47
N ALA A 31 -14.48 0.03 -12.46
CA ALA A 31 -13.08 0.43 -12.25
C ALA A 31 -12.95 1.85 -11.68
N THR A 32 -13.83 2.77 -12.08
CA THR A 32 -13.88 4.15 -11.56
C THR A 32 -14.25 4.19 -10.08
N THR A 33 -15.29 3.43 -9.67
CA THR A 33 -15.68 3.28 -8.26
C THR A 33 -14.55 2.69 -7.42
N ARG A 34 -13.91 1.64 -7.93
CA ARG A 34 -12.76 1.01 -7.26
C ARG A 34 -11.61 1.99 -7.04
N ARG A 35 -11.28 2.80 -8.04
CA ARG A 35 -10.23 3.83 -7.94
C ARG A 35 -10.58 4.92 -6.94
N ALA A 36 -11.81 5.46 -6.99
CA ALA A 36 -12.25 6.48 -6.05
C ALA A 36 -12.22 5.97 -4.60
N TRP A 37 -12.76 4.77 -4.37
CA TRP A 37 -12.76 4.18 -3.04
C TRP A 37 -11.34 3.88 -2.52
N LEU A 38 -10.44 3.39 -3.38
CA LEU A 38 -9.04 3.18 -3.01
C LEU A 38 -8.34 4.48 -2.63
N ALA A 39 -8.59 5.58 -3.36
CA ALA A 39 -7.99 6.87 -3.06
C ALA A 39 -8.36 7.36 -1.63
N ASP A 40 -9.55 7.02 -1.15
CA ASP A 40 -10.00 7.38 0.20
C ASP A 40 -9.43 6.43 1.28
N VAL A 41 -9.35 5.12 0.98
CA VAL A 41 -9.04 4.10 1.99
C VAL A 41 -7.57 3.72 2.06
N GLU A 42 -6.83 3.80 0.96
CA GLU A 42 -5.39 3.51 0.94
C GLU A 42 -4.61 4.36 1.97
N PRO A 43 -4.83 5.69 2.09
CA PRO A 43 -4.17 6.51 3.10
C PRO A 43 -4.41 6.01 4.53
N VAL A 44 -5.62 5.54 4.82
CA VAL A 44 -6.00 5.01 6.13
C VAL A 44 -5.28 3.70 6.41
N ILE A 45 -5.25 2.78 5.45
CA ILE A 45 -4.51 1.51 5.58
C ILE A 45 -3.02 1.79 5.78
N ARG A 46 -2.43 2.71 5.02
CA ARG A 46 -1.03 3.09 5.18
C ARG A 46 -0.74 3.63 6.58
N ALA A 47 -1.57 4.54 7.08
CA ALA A 47 -1.42 5.14 8.41
C ALA A 47 -1.53 4.10 9.55
N GLU A 48 -2.48 3.17 9.47
CA GLU A 48 -2.62 2.07 10.45
C GLU A 48 -1.36 1.18 10.55
N HIS A 49 -0.61 1.09 9.47
CA HIS A 49 0.60 0.28 9.36
C HIS A 49 1.90 1.10 9.45
N GLY A 50 1.83 2.41 9.71
CA GLY A 50 3.00 3.28 9.82
C GLY A 50 3.73 3.53 8.49
N ILE A 51 3.06 3.34 7.36
CA ILE A 51 3.60 3.56 6.02
C ILE A 51 3.34 5.01 5.63
N ALA A 52 4.37 5.73 5.18
CA ALA A 52 4.19 7.09 4.68
C ALA A 52 3.36 7.11 3.38
N LEU A 53 2.55 8.15 3.17
CA LEU A 53 1.66 8.23 1.99
C LEU A 53 2.40 8.28 0.67
N ASP A 54 3.61 8.81 0.72
CA ASP A 54 4.56 8.98 -0.36
C ASP A 54 5.65 7.90 -0.35
N ALA A 55 5.56 6.91 0.56
CA ALA A 55 6.46 5.77 0.56
C ALA A 55 6.30 4.92 -0.70
N VAL A 56 7.42 4.43 -1.20
CA VAL A 56 7.53 3.56 -2.37
C VAL A 56 7.95 2.17 -1.92
N TRP A 57 7.37 1.13 -2.50
CA TRP A 57 7.80 -0.24 -2.25
C TRP A 57 9.05 -0.56 -3.07
N ASP A 58 10.18 -0.76 -2.41
CA ASP A 58 11.44 -1.13 -3.04
C ASP A 58 12.28 -2.04 -2.13
N GLY A 59 13.06 -2.94 -2.72
CA GLY A 59 13.93 -3.87 -1.96
C GLY A 59 13.20 -4.81 -0.99
N GLY A 60 11.86 -4.91 -1.05
CA GLY A 60 11.06 -5.70 -0.12
C GLY A 60 10.54 -4.94 1.11
N ASP A 61 10.65 -3.61 1.13
CA ASP A 61 10.09 -2.76 2.18
C ASP A 61 9.53 -1.44 1.65
N TRP A 62 8.80 -0.70 2.49
CA TRP A 62 8.32 0.64 2.21
C TRP A 62 9.40 1.68 2.53
N GLN A 63 9.95 2.31 1.50
CA GLN A 63 10.93 3.38 1.59
C GLN A 63 10.19 4.72 1.65
N ALA A 64 10.30 5.47 2.76
CA ALA A 64 9.81 6.83 2.82
C ALA A 64 10.61 7.71 1.83
N PRO A 65 10.00 8.73 1.20
CA PRO A 65 10.74 9.55 0.26
C PRO A 65 11.85 10.32 0.97
N GLY A 66 13.00 10.37 0.32
CA GLY A 66 14.19 10.99 0.91
C GLY A 66 14.91 10.12 1.94
N GLN A 67 14.51 8.86 2.16
CA GLN A 67 15.46 7.86 2.66
C GLN A 67 16.51 7.62 1.57
N VAL A 68 17.56 8.43 1.62
CA VAL A 68 18.86 8.02 1.09
C VAL A 68 19.34 6.87 1.96
N ASP A 69 19.57 5.72 1.35
CA ASP A 69 20.27 4.65 2.05
C ASP A 69 21.64 5.21 2.47
N LEU A 70 21.87 5.28 3.78
CA LEU A 70 23.12 5.79 4.36
C LEU A 70 24.32 4.97 3.88
N PHE A 71 24.07 3.78 3.33
CA PHE A 71 25.06 2.86 2.79
C PHE A 71 24.79 2.49 1.33
N ASP A 72 24.11 3.34 0.55
CA ASP A 72 24.15 3.21 -0.92
C ASP A 72 25.59 3.46 -1.36
N VAL A 73 26.41 2.40 -1.31
CA VAL A 73 27.77 2.41 -1.80
C VAL A 73 27.60 2.40 -3.32
N PRO A 74 27.88 3.50 -4.04
CA PRO A 74 27.88 3.45 -5.49
C PRO A 74 28.83 2.32 -5.88
N GLY A 75 28.28 1.32 -6.57
CA GLY A 75 29.02 0.13 -6.98
C GLY A 75 30.40 0.55 -7.50
N VAL A 76 31.43 0.11 -6.78
CA VAL A 76 32.81 0.32 -7.21
C VAL A 76 32.94 -0.36 -8.57
N ALA A 77 33.49 0.41 -9.52
CA ALA A 77 33.64 0.14 -10.95
C ALA A 77 34.12 -1.27 -11.31
#